data_AF-A0A7S2JW18-F1
#
_entry.id   AF-A0A7S2JW18-F1
#
_cell.length_a   1.000
_cell.length_b   1.000
_cell.length_c   1.000
_cell.angle_alpha   90.00
_cell.angle_beta   90.00
_cell.angle_gamma   90.00
#
_symmetry.space_group_name_H-M   'P 1'
#
loop_
_entity.id
_entity.type
_entity.pdbx_description
1 polymer ?
#
loop_
_entity_poly.entity_id
_entity_poly.type
_entity_poly.pdbx_seq_one_letter_code
_entity_poly.pdbx_strand_id
1 'polypeptide(L)'
;DAQRAKSDSPGAALRRTVPAAPCLVSSVSDPATRQQAKHEVGRQLLAAAFGARGTTPWRPERQLRLIIAGLMGSGKSTLCRMLRHLLGGTWVNQDEFSHLKKKAKPSFLAEVTKAAGNADIPALLVDKINTMRQHRREILQAMQCGNAGDVVLIQFRHPQDAPDRWDRAIGFCESPVR
;
A
#
# COMPACT_ATOMS: atom_id res chain seq x y z
N ASP A 1 -26.35 -49.27 14.13
CA ASP A 1 -26.32 -50.45 13.24
C ASP A 1 -26.02 -50.05 11.81
N ALA A 2 -25.34 -50.95 11.09
CA ALA A 2 -24.74 -50.85 9.73
C ALA A 2 -23.41 -50.05 9.67
N GLN A 3 -22.23 -50.61 10.00
CA GLN A 3 -21.42 -51.62 9.27
C GLN A 3 -21.13 -51.31 7.78
N ARG A 4 -19.83 -51.22 7.43
CA ARG A 4 -19.06 -51.95 6.37
C ARG A 4 -17.94 -51.03 5.80
N ALA A 5 -16.68 -51.13 6.26
CA ALA A 5 -15.62 -52.13 5.98
C ALA A 5 -14.99 -52.04 4.58
N LYS A 6 -13.65 -51.79 4.57
CA LYS A 6 -12.54 -52.43 3.80
C LYS A 6 -12.66 -52.48 2.26
N SER A 7 -11.63 -52.48 1.43
CA SER A 7 -10.16 -52.41 1.50
C SER A 7 -9.65 -52.37 0.04
N ASP A 8 -8.36 -52.09 -0.13
CA ASP A 8 -7.44 -52.66 -1.14
C ASP A 8 -6.62 -51.64 -1.96
N SER A 9 -5.32 -51.75 -1.71
CA SER A 9 -4.19 -51.08 -2.33
C SER A 9 -3.69 -51.88 -3.57
N PRO A 10 -2.48 -51.66 -4.12
CA PRO A 10 -2.27 -50.87 -5.33
C PRO A 10 -1.72 -51.71 -6.51
N GLY A 11 -2.07 -51.33 -7.74
CA GLY A 11 -1.48 -51.89 -8.97
C GLY A 11 -0.12 -51.27 -9.28
N ALA A 12 0.95 -52.07 -9.17
CA ALA A 12 2.30 -51.72 -9.59
C ALA A 12 2.44 -51.81 -11.12
N ALA A 13 2.48 -50.66 -11.79
CA ALA A 13 2.78 -50.56 -13.22
C ALA A 13 4.27 -50.26 -13.44
N LEU A 14 4.97 -51.26 -14.01
CA LEU A 14 6.36 -51.22 -14.43
C LEU A 14 6.54 -50.17 -15.56
N ARG A 15 7.09 -49.00 -15.23
CA ARG A 15 7.44 -47.96 -16.22
C ARG A 15 8.90 -48.12 -16.66
N ARG A 16 9.07 -48.42 -17.96
CA ARG A 16 10.36 -48.35 -18.66
C ARG A 16 10.91 -46.93 -18.61
N THR A 17 12.13 -46.78 -18.11
CA THR A 17 12.93 -45.56 -18.18
C THR A 17 13.56 -45.44 -19.57
N VAL A 18 13.24 -44.35 -20.27
CA VAL A 18 13.95 -43.91 -21.48
C VAL A 18 14.91 -42.80 -21.04
N PRO A 19 16.21 -42.84 -21.40
CA PRO A 19 17.13 -41.77 -21.04
C PRO A 19 16.78 -40.49 -21.79
N ALA A 20 16.40 -39.46 -21.04
CA ALA A 20 16.18 -38.12 -21.56
C ALA A 20 17.52 -37.43 -21.83
N ALA A 21 17.67 -36.86 -23.04
CA ALA A 21 18.79 -36.02 -23.40
C ALA A 21 18.85 -34.76 -22.50
N PRO A 22 20.05 -34.25 -22.18
CA PRO A 22 20.19 -33.01 -21.42
C PRO A 22 19.73 -31.82 -22.26
N CYS A 23 18.50 -31.36 -22.02
CA CYS A 23 18.07 -30.03 -22.43
C CYS A 23 18.87 -28.99 -21.65
N LEU A 24 19.70 -28.22 -22.36
CA LEU A 24 20.30 -26.98 -21.87
C LEU A 24 19.20 -26.06 -21.35
N VAL A 25 19.12 -25.95 -20.02
CA VAL A 25 18.24 -25.02 -19.34
C VAL A 25 18.84 -23.63 -19.53
N SER A 26 18.34 -22.89 -20.50
CA SER A 26 18.55 -21.45 -20.59
C SER A 26 18.03 -20.84 -19.28
N SER A 27 18.94 -20.25 -18.49
CA SER A 27 18.62 -19.62 -17.22
C SER A 27 17.60 -18.51 -17.46
N VAL A 28 16.34 -18.80 -17.14
CA VAL A 28 15.29 -17.79 -17.08
C VAL A 28 15.63 -16.93 -15.88
N SER A 29 16.18 -15.75 -16.13
CA SER A 29 16.46 -14.75 -15.11
C SER A 29 15.16 -14.45 -14.33
N ASP A 30 15.20 -14.76 -13.04
CA ASP A 30 14.07 -14.68 -12.12
C ASP A 30 13.46 -13.26 -12.10
N PRO A 31 12.17 -13.08 -12.40
CA PRO A 31 11.54 -11.76 -12.42
C PRO A 31 11.57 -11.05 -11.05
N ALA A 32 11.81 -11.79 -9.97
CA ALA A 32 11.97 -11.26 -8.62
C ALA A 32 13.20 -10.35 -8.46
N THR A 33 14.32 -10.69 -9.11
CA THR A 33 15.58 -9.91 -9.00
C THR A 33 15.48 -8.56 -9.68
N ARG A 34 14.64 -8.44 -10.73
CA ARG A 34 14.47 -7.20 -11.49
C ARG A 34 13.59 -6.16 -10.78
N GLN A 35 12.72 -6.60 -9.86
CA GLN A 35 11.96 -5.67 -9.02
C GLN A 35 12.88 -5.03 -7.98
N GLN A 36 13.72 -5.81 -7.31
CA GLN A 36 14.61 -5.32 -6.22
C GLN A 36 15.51 -4.14 -6.66
N ALA A 37 16.09 -4.18 -7.85
CA ALA A 37 16.99 -3.11 -8.33
C ALA A 37 16.32 -1.73 -8.49
N LYS A 38 15.02 -1.66 -8.77
CA LYS A 38 14.30 -0.38 -8.92
C LYS A 38 14.01 0.31 -7.58
N HIS A 39 13.87 -0.48 -6.51
CA HIS A 39 13.62 0.05 -5.16
C HIS A 39 14.84 0.77 -4.60
N GLU A 40 16.04 0.33 -4.97
CA GLU A 40 17.30 0.87 -4.49
C GLU A 40 17.43 2.35 -4.87
N VAL A 41 17.14 2.70 -6.12
CA VAL A 41 17.32 4.06 -6.66
C VAL A 41 16.39 5.07 -5.99
N GLY A 42 15.12 4.70 -5.79
CA GLY A 42 14.15 5.56 -5.10
C GLY A 42 14.56 5.84 -3.65
N ARG A 43 15.00 4.80 -2.93
CA ARG A 43 15.53 4.94 -1.56
C ARG A 43 16.81 5.75 -1.51
N GLN A 44 17.71 5.56 -2.48
CA GLN A 44 18.97 6.31 -2.56
C GLN A 44 18.72 7.79 -2.88
N LEU A 45 17.79 8.11 -3.77
CA LEU A 45 17.38 9.49 -4.05
C LEU A 45 16.75 10.15 -2.83
N LEU A 46 15.90 9.42 -2.09
CA LEU A 46 15.32 9.92 -0.86
C LEU A 46 16.40 10.13 0.21
N ALA A 47 17.26 9.15 0.41
CA ALA A 47 18.39 9.22 1.33
C ALA A 47 19.31 10.39 0.98
N ALA A 48 19.60 10.61 -0.30
CA ALA A 48 20.39 11.74 -0.78
C ALA A 48 19.68 13.09 -0.55
N ALA A 49 18.38 13.17 -0.84
CA ALA A 49 17.57 14.37 -0.62
C ALA A 49 17.44 14.74 0.87
N PHE A 50 17.44 13.73 1.76
CA PHE A 50 17.35 13.90 3.21
C PHE A 50 18.72 13.78 3.92
N GLY A 51 19.83 13.80 3.19
CA GLY A 51 21.18 13.93 3.76
C GLY A 51 21.77 12.68 4.43
N ALA A 52 21.21 11.49 4.20
CA ALA A 52 21.69 10.24 4.80
C ALA A 52 22.92 9.70 4.03
N ARG A 53 24.13 10.09 4.47
CA ARG A 53 25.40 9.47 4.07
C ARG A 53 25.81 8.41 5.10
N GLY A 54 25.33 7.18 4.99
CA GLY A 54 25.77 6.09 5.88
C GLY A 54 25.00 4.79 5.73
N THR A 55 25.68 3.67 5.98
CA THR A 55 25.16 2.28 5.95
C THR A 55 24.36 1.90 7.20
N THR A 56 24.14 2.83 8.13
CA THR A 56 23.25 2.60 9.27
C THR A 56 21.80 2.54 8.79
N PRO A 57 20.97 1.64 9.35
CA PRO A 57 19.55 1.59 9.01
C PRO A 57 18.93 2.95 9.32
N TRP A 58 18.54 3.67 8.27
CA TRP A 58 17.93 5.00 8.36
C TRP A 58 16.64 4.89 9.18
N ARG A 59 16.69 5.35 10.42
CA ARG A 59 15.52 5.59 11.26
C ARG A 59 15.27 7.09 11.21
N PRO A 60 14.24 7.55 10.49
CA PRO A 60 13.93 8.96 10.52
C PRO A 60 13.51 9.35 11.93
N GLU A 61 14.11 10.42 12.46
CA GLU A 61 13.72 11.00 13.76
C GLU A 61 12.27 11.49 13.75
N ARG A 62 11.73 11.77 12.56
CA ARG A 62 10.37 12.27 12.33
C ARG A 62 9.68 11.44 11.24
N GLN A 63 8.48 10.98 11.53
CA GLN A 63 7.67 10.24 10.56
C GLN A 63 7.02 11.19 9.53
N LEU A 64 7.14 10.89 8.24
CA LEU A 64 6.37 11.60 7.21
C LEU A 64 4.93 11.10 7.18
N ARG A 65 3.94 11.98 7.29
CA ARG A 65 2.52 11.63 7.35
C ARG A 65 1.75 12.29 6.22
N LEU A 66 1.37 11.49 5.23
CA LEU A 66 0.67 11.96 4.03
C LEU A 66 -0.82 11.68 4.17
N ILE A 67 -1.63 12.74 4.17
CA ILE A 67 -3.09 12.64 4.06
C ILE A 67 -3.43 12.88 2.59
N ILE A 68 -3.96 11.86 1.91
CA ILE A 68 -4.38 11.98 0.53
C ILE A 68 -5.88 12.27 0.49
N ALA A 69 -6.29 13.28 -0.28
CA ALA A 69 -7.66 13.74 -0.39
C ALA A 69 -8.08 13.94 -1.84
N GLY A 70 -9.36 13.70 -2.15
CA GLY A 70 -9.91 13.81 -3.50
C GLY A 70 -11.04 12.82 -3.76
N LEU A 71 -11.79 13.04 -4.84
CA LEU A 71 -12.94 12.21 -5.21
C LEU A 71 -12.54 10.76 -5.55
N MET A 72 -13.53 9.87 -5.52
CA MET A 72 -13.36 8.51 -6.06
C MET A 72 -12.96 8.60 -7.54
N GLY A 73 -12.07 7.71 -8.00
CA GLY A 73 -11.57 7.73 -9.38
C GLY A 73 -10.41 8.69 -9.66
N SER A 74 -10.08 9.62 -8.74
CA SER A 74 -9.03 10.62 -8.98
C SER A 74 -7.58 10.09 -8.93
N GLY A 75 -7.37 8.78 -8.81
CA GLY A 75 -6.02 8.17 -8.79
C GLY A 75 -5.29 8.15 -7.43
N LYS A 76 -5.95 8.52 -6.32
CA LYS A 76 -5.35 8.56 -4.96
C LYS A 76 -4.68 7.24 -4.57
N SER A 77 -5.41 6.12 -4.63
CA SER A 77 -4.88 4.82 -4.22
C SER A 77 -3.72 4.36 -5.11
N THR A 78 -3.73 4.74 -6.38
CA THR A 78 -2.59 4.50 -7.29
C THR A 78 -1.36 5.28 -6.83
N LEU A 79 -1.51 6.58 -6.51
CA LEU A 79 -0.42 7.37 -5.94
C LEU A 79 0.06 6.79 -4.61
N CYS A 80 -0.85 6.41 -3.70
CA CYS A 80 -0.50 5.81 -2.42
C CYS A 80 0.35 4.56 -2.59
N ARG A 81 0.02 3.67 -3.53
CA ARG A 81 0.81 2.45 -3.80
C ARG A 81 2.21 2.78 -4.30
N MET A 82 2.33 3.75 -5.21
CA MET A 82 3.64 4.22 -5.71
C MET A 82 4.48 4.84 -4.60
N LEU A 83 3.90 5.77 -3.83
CA LEU A 83 4.59 6.43 -2.73
C LEU A 83 4.96 5.46 -1.62
N ARG A 84 4.08 4.52 -1.26
CA ARG A 84 4.39 3.45 -0.31
C ARG A 84 5.65 2.69 -0.73
N HIS A 85 5.72 2.33 -2.01
CA HIS A 85 6.86 1.60 -2.58
C HIS A 85 8.15 2.42 -2.55
N LEU A 86 8.09 3.71 -2.90
CA LEU A 86 9.24 4.60 -2.94
C LEU A 86 9.74 4.99 -1.54
N LEU A 87 8.82 5.26 -0.62
CA LEU A 87 9.11 5.75 0.74
C LEU A 87 9.32 4.62 1.75
N GLY A 88 9.06 3.36 1.38
CA GLY A 88 9.10 2.23 2.31
C GLY A 88 8.09 2.36 3.46
N GLY A 89 6.94 2.97 3.19
CA GLY A 89 5.95 3.34 4.20
C GLY A 89 4.83 2.32 4.42
N THR A 90 3.93 2.68 5.33
CA THR A 90 2.66 1.99 5.56
C THR A 90 1.52 2.79 4.95
N TRP A 91 0.67 2.10 4.20
CA TRP A 91 -0.53 2.67 3.61
C TRP A 91 -1.76 2.15 4.34
N VAL A 92 -2.58 3.05 4.86
CA VAL A 92 -3.86 2.74 5.51
C VAL A 92 -4.99 3.30 4.65
N ASN A 93 -5.85 2.41 4.16
CA ASN A 93 -6.95 2.74 3.26
C ASN A 93 -8.30 2.53 3.96
N GLN A 94 -9.19 3.52 3.92
CA GLN A 94 -10.52 3.39 4.54
C GLN A 94 -11.37 2.28 3.92
N ASP A 95 -11.27 2.06 2.60
CA ASP A 95 -12.14 1.10 1.90
C ASP A 95 -11.93 -0.35 2.37
N GLU A 96 -10.74 -0.65 2.89
CA GLU A 96 -10.40 -1.95 3.48
C GLU A 96 -11.22 -2.26 4.74
N PHE A 97 -11.76 -1.24 5.42
CA PHE A 97 -12.58 -1.37 6.63
C PHE A 97 -14.09 -1.37 6.35
N SER A 98 -14.52 -1.19 5.11
CA SER A 98 -15.94 -1.08 4.73
C SER A 98 -16.80 -2.27 5.20
N HIS A 99 -16.23 -3.47 5.21
CA HIS A 99 -16.86 -4.71 5.67
C HIS A 99 -17.31 -4.67 7.15
N LEU A 100 -16.71 -3.80 7.97
CA LEU A 100 -17.02 -3.67 9.40
C LEU A 100 -18.26 -2.81 9.69
N LYS A 101 -18.93 -2.27 8.65
CA LYS A 101 -20.17 -1.48 8.74
C LYS A 101 -20.05 -0.37 9.80
N LYS A 102 -20.78 -0.47 10.92
CA LYS A 102 -20.80 0.52 12.02
C LYS A 102 -19.43 0.72 12.69
N LYS A 103 -18.52 -0.25 12.60
CA LYS A 103 -17.17 -0.17 13.18
C LYS A 103 -16.09 0.25 12.18
N ALA A 104 -16.43 0.45 10.90
CA ALA A 104 -15.46 0.77 9.85
C ALA A 104 -14.60 1.99 10.18
N LYS A 105 -15.23 3.11 10.55
CA LYS A 105 -14.52 4.36 10.89
C LYS A 105 -13.66 4.23 12.16
N PRO A 106 -14.19 3.75 13.31
CA PRO A 106 -13.35 3.52 14.49
C PRO A 106 -12.15 2.62 14.24
N SER A 107 -12.34 1.51 13.50
CA SER A 107 -11.25 0.59 13.18
C SER A 107 -10.21 1.20 12.26
N PHE A 108 -10.64 1.98 11.26
CA PHE A 108 -9.73 2.75 10.40
C PHE A 108 -8.90 3.74 11.21
N LEU A 109 -9.53 4.54 12.08
CA LEU A 109 -8.81 5.50 12.91
C LEU A 109 -7.86 4.81 13.90
N ALA A 110 -8.23 3.65 14.44
CA ALA A 110 -7.35 2.86 15.30
C ALA A 110 -6.10 2.36 14.54
N GLU A 111 -6.22 1.96 13.28
CA GLU A 111 -5.05 1.57 12.48
C GLU A 111 -4.16 2.77 12.14
N VAL A 112 -4.75 3.95 11.89
CA VAL A 112 -3.99 5.20 11.73
C VAL A 112 -3.21 5.53 13.01
N THR A 113 -3.86 5.48 14.18
CA THR A 113 -3.22 5.68 15.50
C THR A 113 -2.05 4.71 15.69
N LYS A 114 -2.28 3.43 15.46
CA LYS A 114 -1.25 2.38 15.59
C LYS A 114 -0.07 2.63 14.66
N ALA A 115 -0.32 2.97 13.40
CA ALA A 115 0.74 3.25 12.44
C ALA A 115 1.50 4.55 12.75
N ALA A 116 0.80 5.57 13.26
CA ALA A 116 1.42 6.83 13.66
C ALA A 116 2.36 6.68 14.87
N GLY A 117 2.05 5.73 15.77
CA GLY A 117 2.86 5.40 16.93
C GLY A 117 4.03 4.45 16.68
N ASN A 118 4.16 3.86 15.48
CA ASN A 118 5.23 2.93 15.18
C ASN A 118 6.47 3.65 14.62
N ALA A 119 7.59 3.60 15.36
CA ALA A 119 8.84 4.28 15.02
C ALA A 119 9.59 3.62 13.85
N ASP A 120 9.27 2.37 13.52
CA ASP A 120 9.86 1.66 12.38
C ASP A 120 9.17 2.00 11.06
N ILE A 121 8.08 2.78 11.08
CA ILE A 121 7.38 3.24 9.88
C ILE A 121 7.89 4.63 9.50
N PRO A 122 8.72 4.76 8.45
CA PRO A 122 9.27 6.06 8.06
C PRO A 122 8.23 7.00 7.44
N ALA A 123 7.22 6.43 6.77
CA ALA A 123 6.15 7.17 6.11
C ALA A 123 4.80 6.49 6.34
N LEU A 124 3.80 7.27 6.76
CA LEU A 124 2.41 6.85 6.90
C LEU A 124 1.57 7.55 5.82
N LEU A 125 0.92 6.76 4.97
CA LEU A 125 0.02 7.25 3.92
C LEU A 125 -1.42 6.91 4.29
N VAL A 126 -2.28 7.92 4.39
CA VAL A 126 -3.69 7.76 4.75
C VAL A 126 -4.56 8.11 3.54
N ASP A 127 -5.23 7.09 2.99
CA ASP A 127 -6.11 7.23 1.84
C ASP A 127 -7.58 7.20 2.26
N LYS A 128 -8.25 8.32 1.99
CA LYS A 128 -9.68 8.53 2.19
C LYS A 128 -10.13 9.67 1.28
N ILE A 129 -11.42 9.73 0.95
CA ILE A 129 -11.98 10.82 0.14
C ILE A 129 -11.62 12.21 0.72
N ASN A 130 -11.68 12.36 2.06
CA ASN A 130 -11.17 13.51 2.83
C ASN A 130 -11.64 14.91 2.36
N THR A 131 -12.78 14.97 1.66
CA THR A 131 -13.37 16.23 1.17
C THR A 131 -13.81 17.14 2.32
N MET A 132 -14.37 16.58 3.39
CA MET A 132 -14.84 17.33 4.57
C MET A 132 -13.72 17.65 5.58
N ARG A 133 -13.74 18.88 6.13
CA ARG A 133 -12.81 19.32 7.20
C ARG A 133 -12.83 18.41 8.43
N GLN A 134 -14.02 17.93 8.81
CA GLN A 134 -14.19 17.02 9.94
C GLN A 134 -13.36 15.73 9.77
N HIS A 135 -13.36 15.13 8.58
CA HIS A 135 -12.59 13.91 8.31
C HIS A 135 -11.09 14.14 8.52
N ARG A 136 -10.57 15.28 8.07
CA ARG A 136 -9.17 15.65 8.22
C ARG A 136 -8.80 15.86 9.69
N ARG A 137 -9.66 16.54 10.45
CA ARG A 137 -9.47 16.75 11.89
C ARG A 137 -9.38 15.44 12.67
N GLU A 138 -10.26 14.48 12.37
CA GLU A 138 -10.26 13.17 13.03
C GLU A 138 -8.98 12.36 12.72
N ILE A 139 -8.51 12.40 11.47
CA ILE A 139 -7.23 11.78 11.09
C ILE A 139 -6.06 12.47 11.78
N LEU A 140 -6.03 13.80 11.79
CA LEU A 140 -4.98 14.57 12.48
C LEU A 140 -4.94 14.21 13.97
N GLN A 141 -6.10 14.10 14.62
CA GLN A 141 -6.19 13.69 16.02
C GLN A 141 -5.66 12.26 16.23
N ALA A 142 -5.99 11.32 15.34
CA ALA A 142 -5.43 9.95 15.39
C ALA A 142 -3.90 9.95 15.23
N MET A 143 -3.34 10.88 14.44
CA MET A 143 -1.89 11.05 14.26
C MET A 143 -1.20 11.78 15.41
N GLN A 144 -1.91 12.46 16.31
CA GLN A 144 -1.28 13.21 17.41
C GLN A 144 -0.63 12.30 18.46
N CYS A 145 -0.93 11.01 18.46
CA CYS A 145 -0.29 10.05 19.35
C CYS A 145 1.05 9.54 18.80
N GLY A 146 1.98 9.23 19.71
CA GLY A 146 3.21 8.53 19.38
C GLY A 146 4.32 9.44 18.86
N ASN A 147 4.98 9.03 17.77
CA ASN A 147 6.21 9.66 17.32
C ASN A 147 5.98 11.08 16.79
N ALA A 148 7.00 11.92 16.87
CA ALA A 148 7.00 13.19 16.15
C ALA A 148 6.89 12.93 14.64
N GLY A 149 6.12 13.74 13.94
CA GLY A 149 5.95 13.57 12.50
C GLY A 149 5.49 14.84 11.81
N ASP A 150 5.79 14.94 10.53
CA ASP A 150 5.42 16.05 9.66
C ASP A 150 4.21 15.66 8.82
N VAL A 151 3.15 16.45 8.90
CA VAL A 151 1.90 16.16 8.20
C VAL A 151 1.81 16.98 6.92
N VAL A 152 1.59 16.29 5.80
CA VAL A 152 1.38 16.89 4.48
C VAL A 152 0.03 16.45 3.96
N LEU A 153 -0.79 17.41 3.52
CA LEU A 153 -2.04 17.17 2.82
C LEU A 153 -1.79 17.22 1.31
N ILE A 154 -2.04 16.12 0.61
CA ILE A 154 -2.02 16.06 -0.85
C ILE A 154 -3.47 16.01 -1.33
N GLN A 155 -3.90 17.08 -1.99
CA GLN A 155 -5.27 17.21 -2.48
C GLN A 155 -5.30 17.09 -4.01
N PHE A 156 -5.96 16.05 -4.49
CA PHE A 156 -6.35 15.93 -5.90
C PHE A 156 -7.55 16.82 -6.13
N ARG A 157 -7.40 17.86 -6.96
CA ARG A 157 -8.47 18.79 -7.32
C ARG A 157 -8.29 19.21 -8.77
N HIS A 158 -9.40 19.49 -9.46
CA HIS A 158 -9.31 20.16 -10.75
C HIS A 158 -8.77 21.59 -10.57
N PRO A 159 -7.84 22.08 -11.40
CA PRO A 159 -7.23 23.40 -11.23
C PRO A 159 -8.25 24.55 -11.31
N GLN A 160 -9.36 24.33 -12.02
CA GLN A 160 -10.43 25.31 -12.21
C GLN A 160 -11.59 25.15 -11.21
N ASP A 161 -11.55 24.16 -10.31
CA ASP A 161 -12.53 24.07 -9.23
C ASP A 161 -12.16 25.08 -8.13
N ALA A 162 -13.16 25.82 -7.64
CA ALA A 162 -13.02 26.70 -6.49
C ALA A 162 -12.70 25.90 -5.20
N PRO A 163 -12.19 26.56 -4.14
CA PRO A 163 -12.06 25.93 -2.83
C PRO A 163 -13.40 25.31 -2.40
N ASP A 164 -13.35 24.08 -1.89
CA ASP A 164 -14.52 23.30 -1.46
C ASP A 164 -15.56 22.95 -2.57
N ARG A 165 -15.25 23.22 -3.85
CA ARG A 165 -16.03 22.82 -5.03
C ARG A 165 -15.34 21.68 -5.78
N TRP A 166 -16.14 20.90 -6.50
CA TRP A 166 -15.72 19.65 -7.15
C TRP A 166 -16.36 19.42 -8.52
N ASP A 167 -17.02 20.43 -9.08
CA ASP A 167 -17.91 20.29 -10.24
C ASP A 167 -17.18 19.69 -11.46
N ARG A 168 -15.97 20.17 -11.76
CA ARG A 168 -15.18 19.67 -12.90
C ARG A 168 -14.45 18.38 -12.58
N ALA A 169 -13.99 18.22 -11.34
CA ALA A 169 -13.37 16.99 -10.89
C ALA A 169 -14.34 15.79 -10.99
N ILE A 170 -15.63 15.99 -10.70
CA ILE A 170 -16.68 14.96 -10.87
C ILE A 170 -16.73 14.50 -12.31
N GLY A 171 -16.86 15.43 -13.27
CA GLY A 171 -16.94 15.10 -14.69
C GLY A 171 -15.72 14.32 -15.20
N PHE A 172 -14.52 14.63 -14.69
CA PHE A 172 -13.31 13.85 -15.01
C PHE A 172 -13.35 12.44 -14.40
N CYS A 173 -13.77 12.31 -13.14
CA CYS A 173 -13.78 11.03 -12.44
C CYS A 173 -14.87 10.06 -12.93
N GLU A 174 -15.95 10.59 -13.52
CA GLU A 174 -17.05 9.81 -14.09
C GLU A 174 -16.82 9.44 -15.56
N SER A 175 -15.87 10.10 -16.23
CA SER A 175 -15.59 9.81 -17.64
C SER A 175 -14.96 8.41 -17.80
N PRO A 176 -15.54 7.52 -18.64
CA PRO A 176 -14.89 6.25 -18.94
C PRO A 176 -13.56 6.52 -19.63
N VAL A 177 -12.51 5.82 -19.18
CA VAL A 177 -11.23 5.80 -19.89
C VAL A 177 -11.50 5.19 -21.25
N ARG A 178 -11.48 6.01 -22.30
CA ARG A 178 -11.61 5.58 -23.70
C ARG A 178 -10.27 5.08 -24.22
#